data_AF-A0A166H7J9-F1
#
_entry.id   AF-A0A166H7J9-F1
#
_cell.length_a   1.000
_cell.length_b   1.000
_cell.length_c   1.000
_cell.angle_alpha   90.00
_cell.angle_beta   90.00
_cell.angle_gamma   90.00
#
_symmetry.space_group_name_H-M   'P 1'
#
loop_
_entity.id
_entity.type
_entity.pdbx_description
1 polymer ?
#
loop_
_entity_poly.entity_id
_entity_poly.type
_entity_poly.pdbx_seq_one_letter_code
_entity_poly.pdbx_strand_id
1 'polypeptide(L)'
;MNPILAMLKENNISDAQISELFQTLTENPLAAMATISQLGLPQDKLQMLMGQVMQNPALIKEAVEELGLDFSKVEAAKEQLQK
;
A
#
# COMPACT_ATOMS: atom_id res chain seq x y z
N MET A 1 -13.05 -7.15 2.54
CA MET A 1 -12.94 -6.12 1.48
C MET A 1 -12.26 -4.92 2.11
N ASN A 2 -10.98 -4.82 1.80
CA ASN A 2 -10.09 -3.87 2.44
C ASN A 2 -10.44 -2.41 2.09
N PRO A 3 -10.53 -1.48 3.08
CA PRO A 3 -10.87 -0.07 2.83
C PRO A 3 -9.82 0.68 1.99
N ILE A 4 -8.54 0.28 2.06
CA ILE A 4 -7.47 0.84 1.24
C ILE A 4 -7.69 0.46 -0.23
N LEU A 5 -7.96 -0.83 -0.50
CA LEU A 5 -8.22 -1.31 -1.85
C LEU A 5 -9.47 -0.64 -2.45
N ALA A 6 -10.53 -0.48 -1.65
CA ALA A 6 -11.72 0.23 -2.07
C ALA A 6 -11.42 1.69 -2.47
N MET A 7 -10.69 2.41 -1.62
CA MET A 7 -10.30 3.79 -1.88
C MET A 7 -9.45 3.93 -3.14
N LEU A 8 -8.50 3.03 -3.37
CA LEU A 8 -7.68 3.03 -4.59
C LEU A 8 -8.56 2.81 -5.84
N LYS A 9 -9.48 1.85 -5.81
CA LYS A 9 -10.42 1.61 -6.92
C LYS A 9 -11.34 2.80 -7.18
N GLU A 10 -11.84 3.45 -6.13
CA GLU A 10 -12.65 4.68 -6.23
C GLU A 10 -11.88 5.84 -6.91
N ASN A 11 -10.55 5.87 -6.81
CA ASN A 11 -9.71 6.85 -7.47
C ASN A 11 -9.29 6.43 -8.89
N ASN A 12 -9.99 5.46 -9.50
CA ASN A 12 -9.69 4.91 -10.83
C ASN A 12 -8.32 4.23 -10.92
N ILE A 13 -7.78 3.74 -9.80
CA ILE A 13 -6.57 2.92 -9.81
C ILE A 13 -6.96 1.49 -10.17
N SER A 14 -6.33 0.94 -11.20
CA SER A 14 -6.58 -0.43 -11.66
C SER A 14 -6.02 -1.47 -10.70
N ASP A 15 -6.59 -2.69 -10.70
CA ASP A 15 -6.09 -3.80 -9.89
C ASP A 15 -4.60 -4.10 -10.14
N ALA A 16 -4.13 -3.92 -11.37
CA ALA A 16 -2.71 -4.08 -11.72
C ALA A 16 -1.82 -3.05 -11.01
N GLN A 17 -2.20 -1.77 -11.03
CA GLN A 17 -1.48 -0.69 -10.35
C GLN A 17 -1.52 -0.84 -8.83
N ILE A 18 -2.64 -1.31 -8.29
CA ILE A 18 -2.78 -1.64 -6.87
C ILE A 18 -1.81 -2.77 -6.51
N SER A 19 -1.82 -3.86 -7.28
CA SER A 19 -0.92 -4.99 -7.06
C SER A 19 0.54 -4.57 -7.12
N GLU A 20 0.92 -3.77 -8.13
CA GLU A 20 2.29 -3.23 -8.27
C GLU A 20 2.68 -2.34 -7.09
N LEU A 21 1.76 -1.48 -6.61
CA LEU A 21 1.99 -0.68 -5.41
C LEU A 21 2.30 -1.56 -4.20
N PHE A 22 1.44 -2.52 -3.92
CA PHE A 22 1.61 -3.38 -2.74
C PHE A 22 2.82 -4.30 -2.88
N GLN A 23 3.09 -4.82 -4.08
CA GLN A 23 4.32 -5.56 -4.36
C GLN A 23 5.54 -4.71 -4.08
N THR A 24 5.60 -3.49 -4.61
CA THR A 24 6.70 -2.55 -4.34
C THR A 24 6.80 -2.24 -2.85
N LEU A 25 5.69 -2.10 -2.14
CA LEU A 25 5.67 -1.89 -0.69
C LEU A 25 6.25 -3.09 0.08
N THR A 26 6.02 -4.31 -0.41
CA THR A 26 6.58 -5.53 0.16
C THR A 26 8.09 -5.65 -0.09
N GLU A 27 8.58 -5.15 -1.23
CA GLU A 27 9.98 -5.27 -1.62
C GLU A 27 10.83 -4.10 -1.12
N ASN A 28 10.32 -2.88 -1.21
CA ASN A 28 10.97 -1.64 -0.82
C ASN A 28 9.94 -0.50 -0.55
N PRO A 29 9.60 -0.23 0.72
CA PRO A 29 8.65 0.81 1.11
C PRO A 29 9.01 2.22 0.64
N LEU A 30 10.31 2.53 0.54
CA LEU A 30 10.79 3.81 0.02
C LEU A 30 10.51 3.92 -1.49
N ALA A 31 10.71 2.84 -2.24
CA ALA A 31 10.36 2.80 -3.66
C ALA A 31 8.85 2.90 -3.87
N ALA A 32 8.06 2.29 -2.98
CA ALA A 32 6.61 2.34 -3.04
C ALA A 32 6.08 3.78 -2.93
N MET A 33 6.72 4.67 -2.18
CA MET A 33 6.33 6.09 -2.15
C MET A 33 6.43 6.77 -3.53
N ALA A 34 7.42 6.39 -4.34
CA ALA A 34 7.52 6.85 -5.71
C ALA A 34 6.38 6.27 -6.57
N THR A 35 6.08 4.99 -6.41
CA THR A 35 4.95 4.33 -7.08
C THR A 35 3.61 5.00 -6.71
N ILE A 36 3.36 5.28 -5.42
CA ILE A 36 2.16 5.99 -4.96
C ILE A 36 2.04 7.36 -5.64
N SER A 37 3.15 8.09 -5.77
CA SER A 37 3.17 9.40 -6.43
C SER A 37 2.82 9.29 -7.93
N GLN A 38 3.22 8.19 -8.59
CA GLN A 38 2.88 7.90 -9.98
C GLN A 38 1.42 7.47 -10.19
N LEU A 39 0.75 6.99 -9.15
CA LEU A 39 -0.68 6.68 -9.19
C LEU A 39 -1.55 7.94 -9.38
N GLY A 40 -0.98 9.14 -9.21
CA GLY A 40 -1.72 10.39 -9.37
C GLY A 40 -2.78 10.61 -8.28
N LEU A 41 -2.60 9.97 -7.11
CA LEU A 41 -3.52 10.12 -5.99
C LEU A 41 -3.48 11.56 -5.46
N PRO A 42 -4.65 12.15 -5.12
CA PRO A 42 -4.69 13.43 -4.43
C PRO A 42 -3.90 13.38 -3.11
N GLN A 43 -3.25 14.49 -2.73
CA GLN A 43 -2.49 14.56 -1.48
C GLN A 43 -3.34 14.20 -0.25
N ASP A 44 -4.62 14.58 -0.24
CA ASP A 44 -5.55 14.27 0.85
C ASP A 44 -5.79 12.75 0.97
N LYS A 45 -5.90 12.05 -0.17
CA LYS A 45 -6.07 10.59 -0.20
C LYS A 45 -4.81 9.86 0.24
N LEU A 46 -3.65 10.40 -0.11
CA LEU A 46 -2.35 9.90 0.31
C LEU A 46 -2.16 10.06 1.82
N GLN A 47 -2.52 11.22 2.39
CA GLN A 47 -2.55 11.41 3.85
C GLN A 47 -3.54 10.48 4.53
N MET A 48 -4.73 10.28 3.94
CA MET A 48 -5.75 9.37 4.48
C MET A 48 -5.28 7.92 4.48
N LEU A 49 -4.61 7.48 3.40
CA LEU A 49 -3.97 6.17 3.30
C LEU A 49 -2.94 5.98 4.42
N MET A 50 -1.99 6.91 4.55
CA MET A 50 -0.96 6.82 5.59
C MET A 50 -1.56 6.84 6.99
N GLY A 51 -2.59 7.67 7.22
CA GLY A 51 -3.32 7.71 8.47
C GLY A 51 -3.99 6.37 8.82
N GLN A 52 -4.64 5.72 7.85
CA GLN A 52 -5.25 4.40 8.05
C GLN A 52 -4.20 3.32 8.30
N VAL A 53 -3.08 3.34 7.57
CA VAL A 53 -1.98 2.38 7.74
C VAL A 53 -1.29 2.55 9.09
N MET A 54 -1.13 3.79 9.57
CA MET A 54 -0.58 4.07 10.90
C MET A 54 -1.53 3.66 12.02
N GLN A 55 -2.82 3.93 11.88
CA GLN A 55 -3.83 3.54 12.88
C GLN A 55 -4.04 2.02 12.91
N ASN A 56 -4.03 1.38 11.74
CA ASN A 56 -4.24 -0.05 11.61
C ASN A 56 -3.30 -0.66 10.55
N PRO A 57 -2.08 -1.05 10.96
CA PRO A 57 -1.12 -1.67 10.05
C PRO A 57 -1.58 -3.03 9.50
N ALA A 58 -2.58 -3.69 10.12
CA ALA A 58 -3.15 -4.93 9.61
C ALA A 58 -3.87 -4.72 8.27
N LEU A 59 -4.30 -3.50 7.95
CA LEU A 59 -4.90 -3.18 6.65
C LEU A 59 -3.93 -3.43 5.49
N ILE A 60 -2.62 -3.23 5.67
CA ILE A 60 -1.66 -3.60 4.62
C ILE A 60 -1.63 -5.12 4.44
N LYS A 61 -1.66 -5.87 5.54
CA LYS A 61 -1.66 -7.33 5.53
C LYS A 61 -2.87 -7.89 4.80
N GLU A 62 -4.05 -7.44 5.18
CA GLU A 62 -5.30 -7.84 4.53
C GLU A 62 -5.30 -7.48 3.04
N ALA A 63 -4.75 -6.33 2.65
CA ALA A 63 -4.68 -5.93 1.25
C ALA A 63 -3.75 -6.85 0.44
N VAL A 64 -2.58 -7.15 0.99
CA VAL A 64 -1.60 -8.06 0.40
C VAL A 64 -2.18 -9.48 0.28
N GLU A 65 -2.88 -9.97 1.30
CA GLU A 65 -3.57 -11.26 1.27
C GLU A 65 -4.72 -11.28 0.24
N GLU A 66 -5.57 -10.24 0.18
CA GLU A 66 -6.64 -10.11 -0.82
C GLU A 66 -6.08 -10.05 -2.27
N LEU A 67 -4.87 -9.51 -2.45
CA LEU A 67 -4.16 -9.47 -3.73
C LEU A 67 -3.35 -10.75 -4.04
N GLY A 68 -3.27 -11.69 -3.10
CA GLY A 68 -2.46 -12.91 -3.24
C GLY A 68 -0.94 -12.66 -3.22
N LEU A 69 -0.51 -11.55 -2.64
CA LEU A 69 0.89 -11.16 -2.49
C LEU A 69 1.48 -11.72 -1.19
N ASP A 70 2.82 -11.81 -1.12
CA ASP A 70 3.52 -12.37 0.03
C ASP A 70 3.81 -11.30 1.10
N PHE A 71 3.08 -11.33 2.21
CA PHE A 71 3.20 -10.38 3.30
C PHE A 71 4.50 -10.54 4.12
N SER A 72 5.15 -11.70 4.08
CA SER A 72 6.41 -11.92 4.83
C SER A 72 7.51 -10.94 4.40
N LYS A 73 7.45 -10.44 3.16
CA LYS A 73 8.39 -9.44 2.65
C LYS A 73 8.12 -8.04 3.21
N VAL A 74 6.85 -7.68 3.45
CA VAL A 74 6.46 -6.38 4.03
C VAL A 74 7.02 -6.19 5.44
N GLU A 75 6.97 -7.23 6.27
CA GLU A 75 7.49 -7.16 7.64
C GLU A 75 9.01 -6.90 7.65
N ALA A 76 9.75 -7.61 6.80
CA ALA A 76 11.18 -7.38 6.62
C ALA A 76 11.47 -5.95 6.13
N ALA A 77 10.64 -5.43 5.23
CA ALA A 77 10.82 -4.09 4.70
C ALA A 77 10.44 -2.99 5.72
N LYS A 78 9.50 -3.26 6.63
CA LYS A 78 9.16 -2.37 7.75
C LYS A 78 10.29 -2.25 8.76
N GLU A 79 10.98 -3.34 9.07
CA GLU A 79 12.16 -3.30 9.96
C GLU A 79 13.28 -2.42 9.38
N GLN A 80 13.39 -2.33 8.06
CA GLN A 80 14.35 -1.44 7.40
C GLN A 80 14.02 0.04 7.56
N LEU A 81 12.74 0.40 7.73
CA LEU A 81 12.30 1.79 7.93
C LEU A 81 12.48 2.29 9.37
N GLN A 82 12.65 1.39 10.36
CA GLN A 82 12.79 1.75 11.78
C GLN A 82 14.25 1.85 12.24
N LYS A 83 15.23 1.77 11.33
CA LYS A 83 16.65 1.93 11.62
C LYS A 83 17.18 3.33 11.36
#